data_AF-A0A7S2M7Y1-F1
#
_entry.id   AF-A0A7S2M7Y1-F1
#
_cell.length_a   1.000
_cell.length_b   1.000
_cell.length_c   1.000
_cell.angle_alpha   90.00
_cell.angle_beta   90.00
_cell.angle_gamma   90.00
#
_symmetry.space_group_name_H-M   'P 1'
#
loop_
_entity.id
_entity.type
_entity.pdbx_description
1 polymer ?
#
loop_
_entity_poly.entity_id
_entity_poly.type
_entity_poly.pdbx_seq_one_letter_code
_entity_poly.pdbx_strand_id
1 'polypeptide(L)'
;MNPHRKTDFSELMRDFHGGSDHLFIPSMKRSVKPVIGLVRTLCKRSVRPPRLFRVDSEWLARQKADAPMCSTNDILTSVLLKTSRAHYGIMPVNLRDRIPGIECSDVGNYWRPQEILVDEFQTPPGVRGVVSAATAVARDSIEQKRDSRRPKLAQVGRIGVVTNWAGFYRQLDLPGCKELVHMPLLHGGQMSHSHFVIFRPAKDEIAVWCAVRDTRVMAGLENVPMFASSVGRIA
;
A
#
# COMPACT_ATOMS: atom_id res chain seq x y z
N MET A 1 -6.89 -10.87 -27.01
CA MET A 1 -7.21 -9.44 -26.88
C MET A 1 -5.91 -8.69 -26.71
N ASN A 2 -5.63 -7.69 -27.55
CA ASN A 2 -4.40 -6.92 -27.50
C ASN A 2 -4.66 -5.70 -26.59
N PRO A 3 -4.17 -5.69 -25.34
CA PRO A 3 -4.47 -4.59 -24.43
C PRO A 3 -3.71 -3.35 -24.87
N HIS A 4 -4.41 -2.23 -25.02
CA HIS A 4 -3.79 -0.95 -25.32
C HIS A 4 -3.02 -0.45 -24.09
N ARG A 5 -1.72 -0.17 -24.28
CA ARG A 5 -0.90 0.54 -23.29
C ARG A 5 -0.87 2.02 -23.67
N LYS A 6 -1.18 2.90 -22.72
CA LYS A 6 -1.13 4.35 -22.88
C LYS A 6 0.31 4.80 -22.67
N THR A 7 0.98 5.21 -23.75
CA THR A 7 2.40 5.61 -23.74
C THR A 7 2.63 7.01 -23.19
N ASP A 8 1.60 7.87 -23.29
CA ASP A 8 1.50 9.24 -22.83
C ASP A 8 1.18 9.38 -21.32
N PHE A 9 0.88 8.29 -20.62
CA PHE A 9 0.50 8.32 -19.22
C PHE A 9 1.53 9.00 -18.29
N SER A 10 2.82 8.91 -18.62
CA SER A 10 3.86 9.60 -17.84
C SER A 10 3.76 11.13 -17.92
N GLU A 11 3.28 11.65 -19.05
CA GLU A 11 3.04 13.09 -19.25
C GLU A 11 1.77 13.48 -18.51
N LEU A 12 0.68 12.71 -18.68
CA LEU A 12 -0.57 12.88 -17.93
C LEU A 12 -0.32 12.93 -16.41
N MET A 13 0.53 12.03 -15.89
CA MET A 13 0.86 11.99 -14.46
C MET A 13 1.67 13.19 -14.00
N ARG A 14 2.53 13.76 -14.86
CA ARG A 14 3.31 14.96 -14.52
C ARG A 14 2.37 16.14 -14.26
N ASP A 15 1.37 16.29 -15.12
CA ASP A 15 0.37 17.35 -15.01
C ASP A 15 -0.57 17.08 -13.82
N PHE A 16 -1.02 15.83 -13.68
CA PHE A 16 -1.92 15.41 -12.61
C PHE A 16 -1.33 15.53 -11.19
N HIS A 17 0.00 15.45 -11.07
CA HIS A 17 0.70 15.65 -9.81
C HIS A 17 1.03 17.12 -9.52
N GLY A 18 0.63 18.09 -10.35
CA GLY A 18 1.03 19.49 -10.15
C GLY A 18 2.53 19.72 -10.38
N GLY A 19 3.14 18.95 -11.29
CA GLY A 19 4.52 19.13 -11.75
C GLY A 19 5.57 18.26 -11.05
N SER A 20 6.84 18.66 -11.23
CA SER A 20 8.05 17.87 -10.91
C SER A 20 8.31 17.62 -9.42
N ASP A 21 7.56 18.24 -8.51
CA ASP A 21 7.80 18.16 -7.06
C ASP A 21 7.49 16.78 -6.44
N HIS A 22 6.76 15.93 -7.18
CA HIS A 22 6.43 14.56 -6.79
C HIS A 22 7.33 13.51 -7.40
N LEU A 23 8.23 13.89 -8.30
CA LEU A 23 9.16 12.95 -8.87
C LEU A 23 10.06 12.43 -7.74
N PHE A 24 10.01 11.11 -7.54
CA PHE A 24 10.95 10.33 -6.74
C PHE A 24 12.35 10.34 -7.39
N ILE A 25 12.78 11.48 -7.93
CA ILE A 25 14.12 11.66 -8.48
C ILE A 25 15.04 11.83 -7.28
N PRO A 26 16.00 10.91 -7.07
CA PRO A 26 17.09 11.15 -6.17
C PRO A 26 17.95 12.24 -6.82
N SER A 27 17.62 13.50 -6.57
CA SER A 27 18.51 14.60 -6.91
C SER A 27 19.77 14.43 -6.06
N MET A 28 20.89 14.10 -6.72
CA MET A 28 22.22 13.97 -6.10
C MET A 28 22.66 15.20 -5.30
N LYS A 29 21.96 16.33 -5.40
CA LYS A 29 22.29 17.58 -4.69
C LYS A 29 21.64 17.73 -3.30
N ARG A 30 20.90 16.73 -2.79
CA ARG A 30 20.27 16.75 -1.43
C ARG A 30 20.87 15.72 -0.43
N SER A 31 22.11 15.31 -0.64
CA SER A 31 22.59 13.94 -0.33
C SER A 31 23.15 13.62 1.05
N VAL A 32 23.19 14.51 2.05
CA VAL A 32 23.88 14.12 3.31
C VAL A 32 23.00 13.27 4.26
N LYS A 33 21.70 13.59 4.40
CA LYS A 33 20.77 12.83 5.27
C LYS A 33 20.23 11.51 4.68
N PRO A 34 19.91 11.43 3.37
CA PRO A 34 19.49 10.17 2.75
C PRO A 34 20.60 9.11 2.81
N VAL A 35 21.87 9.52 2.74
CA VAL A 35 23.02 8.62 2.81
C VAL A 35 23.10 7.93 4.17
N ILE A 36 22.85 8.60 5.30
CA ILE A 36 22.84 7.92 6.62
C ILE A 36 21.67 6.93 6.73
N GLY A 37 20.49 7.30 6.21
CA GLY A 37 19.33 6.40 6.16
C GLY A 37 19.56 5.19 5.25
N LEU A 38 20.22 5.41 4.11
CA LEU A 38 20.60 4.39 3.13
C LEU A 38 21.72 3.50 3.69
N VAL A 39 22.74 4.06 4.34
CA VAL A 39 23.81 3.30 5.00
C VAL A 39 23.25 2.47 6.16
N ARG A 40 22.38 3.03 7.02
CA ARG A 40 21.68 2.25 8.06
C ARG A 40 20.79 1.16 7.48
N THR A 41 20.23 1.40 6.29
CA THR A 41 19.44 0.42 5.54
C THR A 41 20.32 -0.70 4.99
N LEU A 42 21.45 -0.36 4.39
CA LEU A 42 22.40 -1.29 3.77
C LEU A 42 23.20 -2.09 4.80
N CYS A 43 23.50 -1.50 5.97
CA CYS A 43 24.19 -2.16 7.08
C CYS A 43 23.29 -3.06 7.92
N LYS A 44 21.95 -2.88 7.91
CA LYS A 44 21.00 -3.82 8.54
C LYS A 44 20.61 -4.92 7.55
N ARG A 45 21.61 -5.76 7.25
CA ARG A 45 21.64 -6.70 6.11
C ARG A 45 20.81 -7.98 6.26
N SER A 46 19.95 -8.10 7.26
CA SER A 46 19.00 -9.23 7.35
C SER A 46 17.59 -8.69 7.13
N VAL A 47 17.17 -8.65 5.86
CA VAL A 47 15.75 -8.60 5.56
C VAL A 47 15.20 -9.93 6.04
N ARG A 48 14.41 -9.90 7.12
CA ARG A 48 13.74 -11.12 7.58
C ARG A 48 12.78 -11.60 6.49
N PRO A 49 12.59 -12.92 6.36
CA PRO A 49 11.60 -13.44 5.45
C PRO A 49 10.24 -12.84 5.81
N PRO A 50 9.44 -12.45 4.80
CA PRO A 50 8.12 -11.93 5.02
C PRO A 50 7.24 -12.93 5.79
N ARG A 51 6.17 -12.42 6.37
CA ARG A 51 5.16 -13.20 7.07
C ARG A 51 3.82 -13.08 6.37
N LEU A 52 3.05 -14.15 6.42
CA LEU A 52 1.72 -14.21 5.84
C LEU A 52 0.69 -14.47 6.94
N PHE A 53 -0.29 -13.59 7.07
CA PHE A 53 -1.33 -13.68 8.08
C PHE A 53 -2.71 -13.72 7.44
N ARG A 54 -3.57 -14.64 7.87
CA ARG A 54 -5.00 -14.56 7.54
C ARG A 54 -5.63 -13.51 8.43
N VAL A 55 -6.50 -12.68 7.85
CA VAL A 55 -7.34 -11.78 8.61
C VAL A 55 -8.50 -12.58 9.19
N ASP A 56 -8.74 -12.42 10.49
CA ASP A 56 -9.89 -12.99 11.18
C ASP A 56 -11.19 -12.36 10.64
N SER A 57 -12.07 -13.20 10.09
CA SER A 57 -13.30 -12.75 9.43
C SER A 57 -14.32 -12.19 10.42
N GLU A 58 -14.41 -12.75 11.63
CA GLU A 58 -15.32 -12.27 12.67
C GLU A 58 -14.86 -10.93 13.22
N TRP A 59 -13.56 -10.79 13.50
CA TRP A 59 -12.96 -9.53 13.89
C TRP A 59 -13.22 -8.46 12.83
N LEU A 60 -13.00 -8.78 11.55
CA LEU A 60 -13.21 -7.84 10.46
C LEU A 60 -14.69 -7.46 10.32
N ALA A 61 -15.61 -8.40 10.52
CA ALA A 61 -17.04 -8.14 10.51
C ALA A 61 -17.45 -7.17 11.65
N ARG A 62 -16.93 -7.38 12.86
CA ARG A 62 -17.13 -6.45 14.00
C ARG A 62 -16.62 -5.05 13.68
N GLN A 63 -15.39 -4.93 13.17
CA GLN A 63 -14.82 -3.63 12.80
C GLN A 63 -15.62 -2.92 11.70
N LYS A 64 -16.20 -3.68 10.76
CA LYS A 64 -17.09 -3.10 9.74
C LYS A 64 -18.44 -2.65 10.31
N ALA A 65 -18.98 -3.34 11.29
CA ALA A 65 -20.19 -2.92 11.98
C ALA A 65 -19.97 -1.58 12.73
N ASP A 66 -18.81 -1.42 13.36
CA ASP A 66 -18.43 -0.18 14.07
C ASP A 66 -18.10 0.99 13.13
N ALA A 67 -17.67 0.70 11.89
CA ALA A 67 -17.34 1.70 10.88
C ALA A 67 -17.98 1.39 9.50
N PRO A 68 -19.32 1.50 9.36
CA PRO A 68 -20.04 1.03 8.16
C PRO A 68 -19.62 1.71 6.84
N MET A 69 -19.13 2.95 6.92
CA MET A 69 -18.68 3.70 5.74
C MET A 69 -17.25 3.33 5.30
N CYS A 70 -16.51 2.57 6.11
CA CYS A 70 -15.14 2.17 5.85
C CYS A 70 -15.07 0.85 5.09
N SER A 71 -14.14 0.76 4.15
CA SER A 71 -13.84 -0.51 3.47
C SER A 71 -12.92 -1.36 4.33
N THR A 72 -12.83 -2.66 4.00
CA THR A 72 -11.78 -3.54 4.53
C THR A 72 -10.39 -2.93 4.34
N ASN A 73 -10.14 -2.26 3.21
CA ASN A 73 -8.86 -1.61 2.95
C ASN A 73 -8.54 -0.52 3.97
N ASP A 74 -9.52 0.34 4.31
CA ASP A 74 -9.32 1.46 5.21
C ASP A 74 -9.04 0.97 6.63
N ILE A 75 -9.81 -0.03 7.08
CA ILE A 75 -9.66 -0.67 8.40
C ILE A 75 -8.25 -1.28 8.52
N LEU A 76 -7.88 -2.14 7.58
CA LEU A 76 -6.58 -2.84 7.62
C LEU A 76 -5.42 -1.85 7.49
N THR A 77 -5.51 -0.87 6.59
CA THR A 77 -4.45 0.15 6.42
C THR A 77 -4.23 0.93 7.72
N SER A 78 -5.30 1.36 8.39
CA SER A 78 -5.20 2.06 9.67
C SER A 78 -4.48 1.21 10.72
N VAL A 79 -4.89 -0.06 10.89
CA VAL A 79 -4.27 -0.97 11.87
C VAL A 79 -2.82 -1.27 11.51
N LEU A 80 -2.52 -1.61 10.25
CA LEU A 80 -1.18 -1.97 9.80
C LEU A 80 -0.19 -0.82 9.98
N LEU A 81 -0.56 0.40 9.58
CA LEU A 81 0.31 1.58 9.72
C LEU A 81 0.56 1.92 11.19
N LYS A 82 -0.50 1.92 12.04
CA LYS A 82 -0.39 2.11 13.49
C LYS A 82 0.55 1.07 14.13
N THR A 83 0.27 -0.21 13.94
CA THR A 83 1.06 -1.30 14.54
C THR A 83 2.50 -1.27 14.04
N SER A 84 2.71 -0.86 12.79
CA SER A 84 4.07 -0.73 12.22
C SER A 84 4.89 0.42 12.81
N ARG A 85 4.26 1.28 13.62
CA ARG A 85 4.85 2.53 14.14
C ARG A 85 5.40 3.40 13.01
N ALA A 86 4.69 3.40 11.87
CA ALA A 86 5.00 4.31 10.78
C ALA A 86 4.79 5.75 11.26
N HIS A 87 5.63 6.66 10.76
CA HIS A 87 5.43 8.11 10.90
C HIS A 87 4.85 8.70 9.61
N TYR A 88 4.72 7.88 8.58
CA TYR A 88 4.25 8.28 7.27
C TYR A 88 3.74 7.07 6.51
N GLY A 89 2.49 7.13 6.05
CA GLY A 89 1.87 6.10 5.22
C GLY A 89 1.93 6.46 3.75
N ILE A 90 2.16 5.45 2.91
CA ILE A 90 1.97 5.55 1.46
C ILE A 90 1.06 4.41 1.04
N MET A 91 0.00 4.73 0.30
CA MET A 91 -0.89 3.74 -0.29
C MET A 91 -1.04 3.99 -1.79
N PRO A 92 -0.46 3.13 -2.66
CA PRO A 92 -0.72 3.19 -4.08
C PRO A 92 -2.21 2.96 -4.38
N VAL A 93 -2.81 3.88 -5.11
CA VAL A 93 -4.22 3.81 -5.53
C VAL A 93 -4.26 3.58 -7.04
N ASN A 94 -5.00 2.55 -7.48
CA ASN A 94 -5.26 2.29 -8.89
C ASN A 94 -6.10 3.42 -9.51
N LEU A 95 -5.65 3.95 -10.65
CA LEU A 95 -6.30 5.06 -11.35
C LEU A 95 -7.26 4.62 -12.46
N ARG A 96 -7.26 3.34 -12.83
CA ARG A 96 -8.21 2.81 -13.82
C ARG A 96 -9.64 3.08 -13.39
N ASP A 97 -10.45 3.54 -14.34
CA ASP A 97 -11.85 3.95 -14.18
C ASP A 97 -12.06 5.11 -13.19
N ARG A 98 -10.99 5.81 -12.81
CA ARG A 98 -11.04 6.99 -11.91
C ARG A 98 -10.65 8.28 -12.60
N ILE A 99 -9.89 8.20 -13.68
CA ILE A 99 -9.51 9.32 -14.53
C ILE A 99 -9.98 9.09 -15.97
N PRO A 100 -10.39 10.13 -16.70
CA PRO A 100 -10.76 10.01 -18.10
C PRO A 100 -9.64 9.37 -18.95
N GLY A 101 -10.01 8.44 -19.83
CA GLY A 101 -9.09 7.83 -20.80
C GLY A 101 -8.24 6.66 -20.29
N ILE A 102 -8.32 6.31 -19.00
CA ILE A 102 -7.65 5.13 -18.41
C ILE A 102 -8.69 4.12 -17.91
N GLU A 103 -8.80 3.00 -18.60
CA GLU A 103 -9.84 1.98 -18.41
C GLU A 103 -9.33 0.76 -17.62
N CYS A 104 -10.26 -0.02 -17.08
CA CYS A 104 -9.96 -1.30 -16.41
C CYS A 104 -9.10 -2.25 -17.27
N SER A 105 -9.28 -2.24 -18.59
CA SER A 105 -8.60 -3.10 -19.56
C SER A 105 -7.20 -2.64 -19.94
N ASP A 106 -6.81 -1.41 -19.59
CA ASP A 106 -5.50 -0.88 -19.98
C ASP A 106 -4.36 -1.60 -19.25
N VAL A 107 -3.35 -2.01 -20.01
CA VAL A 107 -2.14 -2.64 -19.46
C VAL A 107 -1.10 -1.58 -19.15
N GLY A 108 -0.48 -1.70 -17.97
CA GLY A 108 0.50 -0.73 -17.47
C GLY A 108 0.34 -0.43 -15.99
N ASN A 109 1.21 0.45 -15.48
CA ASN A 109 1.21 0.88 -14.10
C ASN A 109 0.46 2.21 -13.96
N TYR A 110 -0.87 2.13 -13.87
CA TYR A 110 -1.73 3.30 -13.65
C TYR A 110 -2.09 3.44 -12.18
N TRP A 111 -1.16 4.00 -11.40
CA TRP A 111 -1.37 4.21 -9.98
C TRP A 111 -0.78 5.54 -9.51
N ARG A 112 -1.35 6.07 -8.43
CA ARG A 112 -0.86 7.27 -7.73
C ARG A 112 -0.52 6.92 -6.29
N PRO A 113 0.65 7.32 -5.75
CA PRO A 113 0.90 7.19 -4.33
C PRO A 113 0.00 8.16 -3.57
N GLN A 114 -0.84 7.65 -2.68
CA GLN A 114 -1.55 8.47 -1.72
C GLN A 114 -0.76 8.55 -0.42
N GLU A 115 -0.42 9.77 -0.04
CA GLU A 115 0.26 10.07 1.22
C GLU A 115 -0.77 10.05 2.36
N ILE A 116 -0.43 9.43 3.49
CA ILE A 116 -1.28 9.33 4.68
C ILE A 116 -0.48 9.78 5.92
N LEU A 117 -0.95 10.81 6.61
CA LEU A 117 -0.31 11.35 7.81
C LEU A 117 -0.64 10.46 9.03
N VAL A 118 0.13 10.65 10.09
CA VAL A 118 -0.02 9.88 11.34
C VAL A 118 -1.41 10.01 11.94
N ASP A 119 -1.92 11.23 12.04
CA ASP A 119 -3.27 11.54 12.52
C ASP A 119 -4.34 10.90 11.61
N GLU A 120 -4.13 10.92 10.30
CA GLU A 120 -5.08 10.36 9.32
C GLU A 120 -5.20 8.84 9.41
N PHE A 121 -4.11 8.09 9.60
CA PHE A 121 -4.20 6.63 9.75
C PHE A 121 -4.49 6.15 11.17
N GLN A 122 -4.68 7.05 12.15
CA GLN A 122 -5.10 6.62 13.49
C GLN A 122 -6.47 5.94 13.50
N THR A 123 -7.33 6.27 12.53
CA THR A 123 -8.68 5.72 12.42
C THR A 123 -9.00 5.28 10.99
N PRO A 124 -9.85 4.25 10.78
CA PRO A 124 -10.30 3.87 9.44
C PRO A 124 -10.99 5.00 8.67
N PRO A 125 -11.86 5.84 9.29
CA PRO A 125 -12.45 7.00 8.60
C PRO A 125 -11.41 8.01 8.10
N GLY A 126 -10.32 8.24 8.83
CA GLY A 126 -9.25 9.12 8.37
C GLY A 126 -8.57 8.59 7.10
N VAL A 127 -8.27 7.29 7.05
CA VAL A 127 -7.77 6.64 5.83
C VAL A 127 -8.77 6.77 4.69
N ARG A 128 -10.06 6.53 4.95
CA ARG A 128 -11.12 6.67 3.95
C ARG A 128 -11.20 8.09 3.40
N GLY A 129 -11.09 9.11 4.24
CA GLY A 129 -11.09 10.51 3.83
C GLY A 129 -9.96 10.79 2.84
N VAL A 130 -8.76 10.30 3.14
CA VAL A 130 -7.58 10.43 2.27
C VAL A 130 -7.77 9.73 0.92
N VAL A 131 -8.32 8.52 0.89
CA VAL A 131 -8.61 7.78 -0.37
C VAL A 131 -9.69 8.44 -1.21
N SER A 132 -10.73 8.95 -0.55
CA SER A 132 -11.86 9.58 -1.21
C SER A 132 -11.43 10.90 -1.85
N ALA A 133 -10.65 11.71 -1.13
CA ALA A 133 -10.06 12.94 -1.67
C ALA A 133 -9.17 12.64 -2.89
N ALA A 134 -8.34 11.61 -2.83
CA ALA A 134 -7.50 11.20 -3.96
C ALA A 134 -8.32 10.86 -5.23
N THR A 135 -9.49 10.24 -5.03
CA THR A 135 -10.36 9.81 -6.13
C THR A 135 -11.22 10.96 -6.67
N ALA A 136 -11.64 11.91 -5.84
CA ALA A 136 -12.35 13.11 -6.29
C ALA A 136 -11.46 13.98 -7.18
N VAL A 137 -10.22 14.21 -6.76
CA VAL A 137 -9.23 15.02 -7.50
C VAL A 137 -8.90 14.42 -8.86
N ALA A 138 -8.94 13.10 -8.97
CA ALA A 138 -8.80 12.36 -10.21
C ALA A 138 -9.74 12.84 -11.33
N ARG A 139 -10.90 13.38 -10.96
CA ARG A 139 -11.95 13.75 -11.91
C ARG A 139 -11.86 15.19 -12.41
N ASP A 140 -11.35 16.11 -11.59
CA ASP A 140 -11.62 17.54 -11.80
C ASP A 140 -10.45 18.37 -12.36
N SER A 141 -9.32 17.77 -12.75
CA SER A 141 -8.12 18.43 -13.34
C SER A 141 -7.58 19.70 -12.64
N ILE A 142 -8.06 20.03 -11.43
CA ILE A 142 -7.62 21.19 -10.67
C ILE A 142 -6.19 20.97 -10.17
N GLU A 143 -5.31 21.95 -10.41
CA GLU A 143 -3.98 22.04 -9.80
C GLU A 143 -4.10 21.93 -8.27
N GLN A 144 -3.78 20.76 -7.72
CA GLN A 144 -3.74 20.59 -6.28
C GLN A 144 -2.42 21.08 -5.73
N LYS A 145 -2.49 22.14 -4.91
CA LYS A 145 -1.42 22.46 -3.98
C LYS A 145 -1.30 21.31 -2.97
N ARG A 146 -0.11 20.72 -2.88
CA ARG A 146 0.21 19.72 -1.87
C ARG A 146 -0.08 20.29 -0.48
N ASP A 147 -0.77 19.51 0.35
CA ASP A 147 -1.01 19.86 1.75
C ASP A 147 0.33 20.18 2.43
N SER A 148 0.46 21.39 2.98
CA SER A 148 1.69 21.90 3.58
C SER A 148 2.12 21.12 4.82
N ARG A 149 1.21 20.35 5.42
CA ARG A 149 1.51 19.42 6.53
C ARG A 149 2.31 18.20 6.06
N ARG A 150 2.32 17.89 4.76
CA ARG A 150 3.01 16.71 4.22
C ARG A 150 4.52 16.92 4.31
N PRO A 151 5.27 16.06 5.04
CA PRO A 151 6.70 16.19 5.15
C PRO A 151 7.39 16.08 3.79
N LYS A 152 8.48 16.81 3.63
CA LYS A 152 9.43 16.55 2.55
C LYS A 152 10.02 15.15 2.75
N LEU A 153 10.43 14.48 1.67
CA LEU A 153 11.01 13.13 1.74
C LEU A 153 12.23 13.03 2.69
N ALA A 154 12.96 14.11 2.93
CA ALA A 154 14.06 14.12 3.90
C ALA A 154 13.61 14.15 5.38
N GLN A 155 12.32 14.42 5.63
CA GLN A 155 11.70 14.52 6.95
C GLN A 155 10.87 13.29 7.30
N VAL A 156 10.61 12.40 6.33
CA VAL A 156 9.86 11.16 6.60
C VAL A 156 10.72 10.23 7.45
N GLY A 157 10.22 9.89 8.63
CA GLY A 157 10.87 8.93 9.52
C GLY A 157 10.66 7.50 9.02
N ARG A 158 9.88 6.70 9.77
CA ARG A 158 9.53 5.34 9.36
C ARG A 158 8.39 5.38 8.34
N ILE A 159 8.70 5.08 7.08
CA ILE A 159 7.67 4.96 6.03
C ILE A 159 7.04 3.58 6.08
N GLY A 160 5.73 3.53 6.21
CA GLY A 160 4.92 2.34 5.97
C GLY A 160 4.24 2.39 4.62
N VAL A 161 4.32 1.31 3.85
CA VAL A 161 3.66 1.17 2.55
C VAL A 161 2.59 0.10 2.68
N VAL A 162 1.35 0.44 2.30
CA VAL A 162 0.25 -0.53 2.22
C VAL A 162 -0.26 -0.54 0.79
N THR A 163 -0.24 -1.68 0.13
CA THR A 163 -0.85 -1.86 -1.18
C THR A 163 -1.97 -2.89 -1.09
N ASN A 164 -3.00 -2.75 -1.93
CA ASN A 164 -4.16 -3.63 -1.92
C ASN A 164 -4.35 -4.28 -3.28
N TRP A 165 -4.21 -5.60 -3.30
CA TRP A 165 -4.41 -6.46 -4.46
C TRP A 165 -5.68 -7.30 -4.35
N ALA A 166 -6.40 -7.24 -3.23
CA ALA A 166 -7.61 -8.02 -2.99
C ALA A 166 -8.71 -7.75 -4.03
N GLY A 167 -8.78 -6.51 -4.55
CA GLY A 167 -9.70 -6.12 -5.60
C GLY A 167 -9.42 -6.75 -6.97
N PHE A 168 -8.19 -7.23 -7.21
CA PHE A 168 -7.79 -7.87 -8.47
C PHE A 168 -7.99 -9.39 -8.47
N TYR A 169 -8.46 -9.96 -7.35
CA TYR A 169 -8.67 -11.39 -7.24
C TYR A 169 -9.68 -11.90 -8.28
N ARG A 170 -9.30 -12.98 -8.95
CA ARG A 170 -10.14 -13.81 -9.80
C ARG A 170 -9.83 -15.26 -9.44
N GLN A 171 -10.86 -16.06 -9.22
CA GLN A 171 -10.69 -17.49 -9.04
C GLN A 171 -10.24 -18.08 -10.38
N LEU A 172 -9.13 -18.82 -10.37
CA LEU A 172 -8.63 -19.50 -11.55
C LEU A 172 -9.25 -20.90 -11.63
N ASP A 173 -10.07 -21.11 -12.66
CA ASP A 173 -10.65 -22.42 -12.96
C ASP A 173 -9.86 -23.06 -14.11
N LEU A 174 -8.91 -23.91 -13.74
CA LEU A 174 -8.08 -24.67 -14.67
C LEU A 174 -8.54 -26.14 -14.66
N PRO A 175 -8.84 -26.76 -15.82
CA PRO A 175 -9.36 -28.13 -15.87
C PRO A 175 -8.46 -29.12 -15.12
N GLY A 176 -9.07 -29.89 -14.20
CA GLY A 176 -8.37 -30.89 -13.39
C GLY A 176 -7.50 -30.32 -12.27
N CYS A 177 -7.54 -29.00 -12.03
CA CYS A 177 -6.77 -28.32 -10.99
C CYS A 177 -7.68 -27.70 -9.93
N LYS A 178 -7.19 -27.62 -8.69
CA LYS A 178 -7.85 -26.92 -7.58
C LYS A 178 -6.94 -25.80 -7.09
N GLU A 179 -7.42 -24.56 -7.12
CA GLU A 179 -6.73 -23.43 -6.50
C GLU A 179 -6.60 -23.68 -4.98
N LEU A 180 -5.36 -23.80 -4.49
CA LEU A 180 -5.08 -23.99 -3.06
C LEU A 180 -4.84 -22.64 -2.36
N VAL A 181 -3.99 -21.82 -2.96
CA VAL A 181 -3.62 -20.50 -2.43
C VAL A 181 -3.05 -19.63 -3.55
N HIS A 182 -3.45 -18.38 -3.60
CA HIS A 182 -2.82 -17.32 -4.37
C HIS A 182 -2.04 -16.42 -3.43
N MET A 183 -0.74 -16.20 -3.65
CA MET A 183 0.04 -15.33 -2.76
C MET A 183 1.04 -14.46 -3.52
N PRO A 184 1.31 -13.23 -3.05
CA PRO A 184 2.35 -12.39 -3.61
C PRO A 184 3.74 -13.01 -3.43
N LEU A 185 4.49 -13.12 -4.53
CA LEU A 185 5.91 -13.44 -4.52
C LEU A 185 6.69 -12.16 -4.83
N LEU A 186 7.21 -11.52 -3.80
CA LEU A 186 8.00 -10.29 -3.93
C LEU A 186 9.48 -10.63 -3.76
N HIS A 187 10.23 -10.58 -4.86
CA HIS A 187 11.68 -10.71 -4.85
C HIS A 187 12.31 -9.32 -4.85
N GLY A 188 12.95 -8.91 -3.75
CA GLY A 188 13.64 -7.63 -3.70
C GLY A 188 13.95 -7.14 -2.29
N GLY A 189 14.93 -6.24 -2.21
CA GLY A 189 15.24 -5.54 -0.97
C GLY A 189 14.07 -4.66 -0.55
N GLN A 190 13.57 -4.85 0.67
CA GLN A 190 12.51 -4.00 1.22
C GLN A 190 13.03 -2.57 1.36
N MET A 191 12.53 -1.60 0.59
CA MET A 191 12.98 -0.20 0.67
C MET A 191 12.35 0.60 1.83
N SER A 192 11.13 0.24 2.26
CA SER A 192 10.41 0.91 3.34
C SER A 192 10.71 0.32 4.73
N HIS A 193 10.27 0.99 5.79
CA HIS A 193 10.34 0.43 7.16
C HIS A 193 9.40 -0.77 7.32
N SER A 194 8.19 -0.63 6.76
CA SER A 194 7.16 -1.65 6.70
C SER A 194 6.51 -1.65 5.32
N HIS A 195 6.22 -2.84 4.79
CA HIS A 195 5.52 -3.05 3.54
C HIS A 195 4.46 -4.13 3.73
N PHE A 196 3.24 -3.80 3.36
CA PHE A 196 2.07 -4.65 3.51
C PHE A 196 1.36 -4.81 2.17
N VAL A 197 0.99 -6.04 1.82
CA VAL A 197 0.12 -6.35 0.68
C VAL A 197 -1.14 -6.98 1.23
N ILE A 198 -2.28 -6.32 1.09
CA ILE A 198 -3.60 -6.88 1.38
C ILE A 198 -4.06 -7.62 0.12
N PHE A 199 -4.37 -8.91 0.21
CA PHE A 199 -4.78 -9.72 -0.93
C PHE A 199 -5.80 -10.79 -0.53
N ARG A 200 -6.34 -11.50 -1.53
CA ARG A 200 -7.20 -12.66 -1.32
C ARG A 200 -6.43 -13.94 -1.65
N PRO A 201 -6.15 -14.80 -0.66
CA PRO A 201 -5.49 -16.08 -0.90
C PRO A 201 -6.40 -17.11 -1.56
N ALA A 202 -7.70 -17.00 -1.31
CA ALA A 202 -8.76 -17.82 -1.89
C ALA A 202 -10.04 -16.99 -1.93
N LYS A 203 -11.10 -17.56 -2.52
CA LYS A 203 -12.43 -16.95 -2.53
C LYS A 203 -12.88 -16.69 -1.08
N ASP A 204 -13.40 -15.48 -0.85
CA ASP A 204 -13.94 -15.02 0.44
C ASP A 204 -12.93 -14.93 1.61
N GLU A 205 -11.64 -15.21 1.37
CA GLU A 205 -10.57 -15.01 2.35
C GLU A 205 -9.83 -13.68 2.15
N ILE A 206 -9.33 -13.08 3.23
CA ILE A 206 -8.43 -11.93 3.19
C ILE A 206 -7.16 -12.28 3.97
N ALA A 207 -6.01 -11.94 3.40
CA ALA A 207 -4.72 -12.11 4.05
C ALA A 207 -3.84 -10.86 3.85
N VAL A 208 -2.81 -10.77 4.68
CA VAL A 208 -1.80 -9.72 4.60
C VAL A 208 -0.42 -10.36 4.51
N TRP A 209 0.32 -10.00 3.46
CA TRP A 209 1.75 -10.25 3.38
C TRP A 209 2.48 -9.08 4.04
N CYS A 210 3.33 -9.37 5.01
CA CYS A 210 4.01 -8.41 5.85
C CYS A 210 5.53 -8.55 5.70
N ALA A 211 6.20 -7.50 5.23
CA ALA A 211 7.64 -7.34 5.34
C ALA A 211 7.93 -6.15 6.23
N VAL A 212 8.60 -6.37 7.36
CA VAL A 212 8.93 -5.32 8.34
C VAL A 212 10.36 -5.52 8.80
N ARG A 213 11.12 -4.42 8.81
CA ARG A 213 12.54 -4.47 9.19
C ARG A 213 12.77 -4.59 10.69
N ASP A 214 11.87 -4.04 11.50
CA ASP A 214 11.97 -4.09 12.96
C ASP A 214 11.32 -5.36 13.50
N THR A 215 12.12 -6.16 14.20
CA THR A 215 11.75 -7.48 14.73
C THR A 215 10.70 -7.37 15.84
N ARG A 216 10.74 -6.29 16.62
CA ARG A 216 9.77 -6.02 17.68
C ARG A 216 8.44 -5.61 17.08
N VAL A 217 8.47 -4.89 15.95
CA VAL A 217 7.26 -4.54 15.21
C VAL A 217 6.64 -5.78 14.57
N MET A 218 7.45 -6.67 13.97
CA MET A 218 6.93 -7.94 13.44
C MET A 218 6.30 -8.82 14.54
N ALA A 219 6.96 -8.94 15.69
CA ALA A 219 6.39 -9.65 16.84
C ALA A 219 5.09 -8.98 17.34
N GLY A 220 5.03 -7.64 17.32
CA GLY A 220 3.80 -6.91 17.63
C GLY A 220 2.66 -7.23 16.66
N LEU A 221 2.96 -7.34 15.36
CA LEU A 221 2.00 -7.74 14.33
C LEU A 221 1.45 -9.14 14.58
N GLU A 222 2.29 -10.11 14.96
CA GLU A 222 1.89 -11.50 15.25
C GLU A 222 0.86 -11.60 16.39
N ASN A 223 0.78 -10.59 17.27
CA ASN A 223 -0.14 -10.54 18.40
C ASN A 223 -1.36 -9.63 18.18
N VAL A 224 -1.54 -9.07 16.98
CA VAL A 224 -2.70 -8.22 16.70
C VAL A 224 -3.96 -9.09 16.60
N PRO A 225 -5.06 -8.76 17.31
CA PRO A 225 -6.31 -9.54 17.28
C PRO A 225 -6.94 -9.71 15.88
N MET A 226 -6.50 -8.93 14.89
CA MET A 226 -6.99 -9.02 13.52
C MET A 226 -6.49 -10.27 12.78
N PHE A 227 -5.48 -10.96 13.29
CA PHE A 227 -4.93 -12.14 12.64
C PHE A 227 -5.36 -13.42 13.35
N ALA A 228 -6.09 -14.28 12.63
CA ALA A 228 -6.55 -15.56 13.15
C ALA A 228 -5.43 -16.60 13.25
N SER A 229 -4.47 -16.54 12.32
CA SER A 229 -3.34 -17.47 12.25
C SER A 229 -2.26 -16.99 11.29
N SER A 230 -1.03 -17.48 11.48
CA SER A 230 0.01 -17.40 10.46
C SER A 230 -0.27 -18.46 9.39
N VAL A 231 -0.31 -18.07 8.12
CA VAL A 231 -0.47 -19.00 6.98
C VAL A 231 0.81 -19.81 6.71
N GLY A 232 1.91 -19.46 7.37
CA GLY A 232 3.21 -20.13 7.26
C GLY A 232 4.36 -19.13 7.13
N ARG A 233 5.57 -19.67 7.11
CA ARG A 233 6.78 -18.91 6.74
C ARG A 233 7.06 -19.20 5.27
N ILE A 234 7.25 -18.15 4.48
CA ILE A 234 7.85 -18.30 3.15
C ILE A 234 9.33 -18.57 3.43
N ALA A 235 9.77 -19.80 3.13
CA ALA A 235 11.15 -20.24 3.29
C ALA A 235 12.06 -19.56 2.25
#